data_AF-A0A7J9B186-F1
#
_entry.id   AF-A0A7J9B186-F1
#
_cell.length_a   1.000
_cell.length_b   1.000
_cell.length_c   1.000
_cell.angle_alpha   90.00
_cell.angle_beta   90.00
_cell.angle_gamma   90.00
#
_symmetry.space_group_name_H-M   'P 1'
#
loop_
_entity.id
_entity.type
_entity.pdbx_description
1 polymer ?
#
loop_
_entity_poly.entity_id
_entity_poly.type
_entity_poly.pdbx_seq_one_letter_code
_entity_poly.pdbx_strand_id
1 'polypeptide(L)'
;MLNRFITLKAEEKKKPKECRHFLAFECHDLVKANKWCQQIMRKINHKVTEIQNKALGEHRLCDLNDKINKLIRQKVTFGTTRGLTYRYFEATKKLSGVRDLFEKLSKLQKRRTIYDIYKSIDASYYGYKDEEDGVLARVEGPTEEKMRAEAEE
;
A
#
# COMPACT_ATOMS: atom_id res chain seq x y z
N MET A 1 29.86 -20.89 42.19
CA MET A 1 30.93 -21.28 41.23
C MET A 1 30.45 -22.28 40.18
N LEU A 2 29.75 -23.36 40.57
CA LEU A 2 29.32 -24.43 39.65
C LEU A 2 28.38 -23.98 38.53
N ASN A 3 27.39 -23.13 38.83
CA ASN A 3 26.45 -22.62 37.82
C ASN A 3 27.16 -21.81 36.71
N ARG A 4 28.19 -21.02 37.05
CA ARG A 4 28.98 -20.24 36.09
C ARG A 4 29.82 -21.14 35.19
N PHE A 5 30.33 -22.24 35.74
CA PHE A 5 31.07 -23.24 34.97
C PHE A 5 30.15 -24.02 34.02
N ILE A 6 28.95 -24.40 34.47
CA ILE A 6 27.93 -25.06 33.64
C ILE A 6 27.50 -24.15 32.48
N THR A 7 27.29 -22.85 32.73
CA THR A 7 26.97 -21.88 31.66
C THR A 7 28.11 -21.72 30.67
N LEU A 8 29.35 -21.62 31.13
CA LEU A 8 30.53 -21.52 30.24
C LEU A 8 30.69 -22.77 29.37
N LYS A 9 30.56 -23.97 29.96
CA LYS A 9 30.57 -25.24 29.21
C LYS A 9 29.42 -25.34 28.19
N ALA A 10 28.25 -24.80 28.52
CA ALA A 10 27.11 -24.75 27.61
C ALA A 10 27.31 -23.70 26.48
N GLU A 11 28.02 -22.61 26.75
CA GLU A 11 28.38 -21.59 25.76
C GLU A 11 29.47 -22.07 24.81
N GLU A 12 30.48 -22.81 25.29
CA GLU A 12 31.49 -23.47 24.45
C GLU A 12 30.86 -24.40 23.41
N LYS A 13 29.74 -25.07 23.75
CA LYS A 13 29.02 -25.97 22.83
C LYS A 13 28.11 -25.23 21.85
N LYS A 14 27.85 -23.94 22.04
CA LYS A 14 27.00 -23.16 21.13
C LYS A 14 27.80 -22.75 19.90
N LYS A 15 27.24 -23.04 18.73
CA LYS A 15 27.75 -22.49 17.47
C LYS A 15 27.77 -20.95 17.53
N PRO A 16 28.75 -20.28 16.90
CA PRO A 16 28.81 -18.83 16.85
C PRO A 16 27.47 -18.27 16.36
N LYS A 17 27.04 -17.14 16.96
CA LYS A 17 25.78 -16.50 16.57
C LYS A 17 25.89 -16.08 15.11
N GLU A 18 25.25 -16.83 14.23
CA GLU A 18 25.13 -16.46 12.82
C GLU A 18 24.45 -15.09 12.75
N CYS A 19 25.16 -14.10 12.21
CA CYS A 19 24.58 -12.84 11.84
C CYS A 19 23.78 -13.02 10.56
N ARG A 20 22.62 -12.36 10.49
CA ARG A 20 21.88 -12.35 9.23
C ARG A 20 22.71 -11.59 8.21
N HIS A 21 22.85 -12.18 7.02
CA HIS A 21 23.41 -11.50 5.87
C HIS A 21 22.63 -10.22 5.58
N PHE A 22 23.36 -9.16 5.24
CA PHE A 22 22.77 -7.84 5.02
C PHE A 22 21.88 -7.86 3.76
N LEU A 23 22.30 -8.62 2.74
CA LEU A 23 21.60 -8.76 1.48
C LEU A 23 20.84 -10.09 1.44
N ALA A 24 19.57 -10.03 1.05
CA ALA A 24 18.72 -11.21 0.96
C ALA A 24 19.13 -12.17 -0.17
N PHE A 25 19.77 -11.65 -1.22
CA PHE A 25 20.18 -12.39 -2.40
C PHE A 25 21.25 -13.45 -2.12
N GLU A 26 22.03 -13.29 -1.05
CA GLU A 26 23.10 -14.23 -0.67
C GLU A 26 22.58 -15.52 0.00
N CYS A 27 21.28 -15.59 0.33
CA CYS A 27 20.68 -16.79 0.93
C CYS A 27 20.16 -17.74 -0.16
N HIS A 28 20.95 -18.75 -0.50
CA HIS A 28 20.56 -19.83 -1.42
C HIS A 28 19.82 -21.00 -0.74
N ASP A 29 19.71 -21.00 0.60
CA ASP A 29 19.06 -22.05 1.38
C ASP A 29 17.67 -21.64 1.92
N LEU A 30 16.63 -22.41 1.57
CA LEU A 30 15.25 -22.15 2.01
C LEU A 30 15.08 -22.22 3.54
N VAL A 31 15.75 -23.17 4.20
CA VAL A 31 15.65 -23.36 5.67
C VAL A 31 16.26 -22.18 6.42
N LYS A 32 17.40 -21.67 5.94
CA LYS A 32 18.04 -20.48 6.51
C LYS A 32 17.17 -19.25 6.25
N ALA A 33 16.63 -19.08 5.05
CA ALA A 33 15.71 -18.00 4.73
C ALA A 33 14.49 -17.97 5.69
N ASN A 34 13.85 -19.12 5.93
CA ASN A 34 12.74 -19.24 6.88
C ASN A 34 13.14 -18.87 8.32
N LYS A 35 14.31 -19.32 8.80
CA LYS A 35 14.87 -18.94 10.11
C LYS A 35 15.06 -17.43 10.21
N TRP A 36 15.59 -16.79 9.16
CA TRP A 36 15.76 -15.35 9.09
C TRP A 36 14.43 -14.59 9.09
N CYS A 37 13.43 -15.06 8.32
CA CYS A 37 12.09 -14.49 8.31
C CYS A 37 11.42 -14.55 9.69
N GLN A 38 11.49 -15.68 10.38
CA GLN A 38 10.96 -15.82 11.74
C GLN A 38 11.64 -14.87 12.72
N GLN A 39 12.96 -14.71 12.63
CA GLN A 39 13.67 -13.74 13.45
C GLN A 39 13.29 -12.28 13.12
N ILE A 40 13.00 -11.93 11.86
CA ILE A 40 12.45 -10.60 11.52
C ILE A 40 11.09 -10.40 12.22
N MET A 41 10.20 -11.38 12.11
CA MET A 41 8.87 -11.33 12.71
C MET A 41 8.94 -11.17 14.23
N ARG A 42 9.86 -11.87 14.91
CA ARG A 42 10.09 -11.69 16.36
C ARG A 42 10.53 -10.26 16.71
N LYS A 43 11.46 -9.69 15.94
CA LYS A 43 11.91 -8.29 16.12
C LYS A 43 10.79 -7.28 15.86
N ILE A 44 9.92 -7.54 14.88
CA ILE A 44 8.74 -6.71 14.62
C ILE A 44 7.78 -6.80 15.81
N ASN A 45 7.41 -8.01 16.25
CA ASN A 45 6.49 -8.20 17.36
C ASN A 45 6.97 -7.51 18.64
N HIS A 46 8.27 -7.58 18.95
CA HIS A 46 8.84 -6.90 20.12
C HIS A 46 8.70 -5.36 20.03
N LYS A 47 8.96 -4.77 18.86
CA LYS A 47 8.77 -3.33 18.66
C LYS A 47 7.29 -2.93 18.65
N VAL A 48 6.40 -3.80 18.18
CA VAL A 48 4.95 -3.58 18.24
C VAL A 48 4.47 -3.58 19.68
N THR A 49 4.95 -4.51 20.51
CA THR A 49 4.63 -4.50 21.96
C THR A 49 5.20 -3.26 22.64
N GLU A 50 6.37 -2.77 22.23
CA GLU A 50 6.89 -1.48 22.72
C GLU A 50 5.94 -0.34 22.33
N ILE A 51 5.54 -0.22 21.06
CA ILE A 51 4.61 0.82 20.58
C ILE A 51 3.27 0.82 21.33
N GLN A 52 2.79 -0.33 21.77
CA GLN A 52 1.54 -0.45 22.53
C GLN A 52 1.62 0.14 23.95
N ASN A 53 2.83 0.44 24.46
CA ASN A 53 2.99 1.13 25.74
C ASN A 53 2.60 2.61 25.63
N LYS A 54 1.49 2.99 26.28
CA LYS A 54 0.91 4.34 26.22
C LYS A 54 1.81 5.46 26.80
N ALA A 55 2.87 5.12 27.52
CA ALA A 55 3.78 6.06 28.18
C ALA A 55 5.02 6.45 27.35
N LEU A 56 5.08 6.06 26.07
CA LEU A 56 6.17 6.43 25.18
C LEU A 56 5.95 7.81 24.57
N GLY A 57 6.99 8.65 24.63
CA GLY A 57 6.98 9.95 23.95
C GLY A 57 6.91 9.82 22.42
N GLU A 58 6.38 10.85 21.78
CA GLU A 58 6.10 10.90 20.33
C GLU A 58 7.35 10.61 19.47
N HIS A 59 8.51 11.19 19.81
CA HIS A 59 9.76 10.95 19.08
C HIS A 59 10.14 9.46 19.05
N ARG A 60 9.99 8.75 20.18
CA ARG A 60 10.35 7.34 20.27
C ARG A 60 9.39 6.45 19.49
N LEU A 61 8.12 6.85 19.38
CA LEU A 61 7.15 6.17 18.51
C LEU A 61 7.52 6.32 17.03
N CYS A 62 7.96 7.50 16.59
CA CYS A 62 8.47 7.73 15.23
C CYS A 62 9.69 6.84 14.93
N ASP A 63 10.69 6.85 15.83
CA ASP A 63 11.88 6.00 15.70
C ASP A 63 11.53 4.51 15.61
N LEU A 64 10.60 4.05 16.45
CA LEU A 64 10.15 2.65 16.46
C LEU A 64 9.41 2.28 15.16
N ASN A 65 8.59 3.18 14.65
CA ASN A 65 7.88 2.99 13.39
C ASN A 65 8.84 2.87 12.20
N ASP A 66 9.83 3.77 12.10
CA ASP A 66 10.85 3.70 11.04
C ASP A 66 11.69 2.43 11.14
N LYS A 67 12.03 2.04 12.38
CA LYS A 67 12.71 0.78 12.68
C LYS A 67 11.86 -0.45 12.34
N ILE A 68 10.53 -0.39 12.38
CA ILE A 68 9.65 -1.48 11.93
C ILE A 68 9.54 -1.47 10.40
N ASN A 69 9.36 -0.31 9.77
CA ASN A 69 9.30 -0.18 8.32
C ASN A 69 10.58 -0.69 7.64
N LYS A 70 11.77 -0.42 8.22
CA LYS A 70 13.05 -1.02 7.79
C LYS A 70 13.03 -2.56 7.85
N LEU A 71 12.48 -3.16 8.92
CA LEU A 71 12.37 -4.61 9.06
C LEU A 71 11.37 -5.23 8.08
N ILE A 72 10.24 -4.55 7.83
CA ILE A 72 9.24 -4.98 6.85
C ILE A 72 9.83 -4.96 5.44
N ARG A 73 10.57 -3.90 5.08
CA ARG A 73 11.27 -3.82 3.79
C ARG A 73 12.25 -4.97 3.60
N GLN A 74 13.07 -5.26 4.61
CA GLN A 74 13.96 -6.42 4.58
C GLN A 74 13.18 -7.72 4.38
N LYS A 75 12.07 -7.94 5.09
CA LYS A 75 11.23 -9.14 4.93
C LYS A 75 10.73 -9.33 3.50
N VAL A 76 10.32 -8.25 2.82
CA VAL A 76 9.83 -8.29 1.44
C VAL A 76 10.94 -8.75 0.49
N THR A 77 12.19 -8.32 0.71
CA THR A 77 13.35 -8.75 -0.09
C THR A 77 13.60 -10.27 0.00
N PHE A 78 13.27 -10.91 1.13
CA PHE A 78 13.37 -12.36 1.30
C PHE A 78 12.19 -13.15 0.68
N GLY A 79 11.30 -12.49 -0.09
CA GLY A 79 10.37 -13.16 -1.01
C GLY A 79 9.11 -13.80 -0.40
N THR A 80 8.89 -13.72 0.92
CA THR A 80 7.81 -14.50 1.57
C THR A 80 6.42 -13.87 1.52
N THR A 81 6.25 -12.58 1.18
CA THR A 81 4.93 -11.94 1.26
C THR A 81 4.67 -11.02 0.06
N ARG A 82 3.76 -11.43 -0.82
CA ARG A 82 3.12 -10.58 -1.82
C ARG A 82 2.20 -9.60 -1.08
N GLY A 83 2.49 -8.30 -1.13
CA GLY A 83 1.67 -7.27 -0.47
C GLY A 83 2.48 -6.08 0.06
N LEU A 84 2.95 -5.27 -0.87
CA LEU A 84 3.60 -3.97 -0.66
C LEU A 84 2.59 -2.97 -0.08
N THR A 85 2.90 -2.34 1.07
CA THR A 85 2.68 -0.91 1.37
C THR A 85 3.30 -0.56 2.73
N TYR A 86 3.67 0.70 2.93
CA TYR A 86 4.07 1.28 4.22
C TYR A 86 2.90 1.13 5.21
N ARG A 87 3.06 0.37 6.29
CA ARG A 87 2.00 0.19 7.31
C ARG A 87 2.29 1.07 8.51
N TYR A 88 1.45 2.08 8.71
CA TYR A 88 1.39 2.80 9.96
C TYR A 88 0.62 1.96 10.99
N PHE A 89 1.17 1.79 12.19
CA PHE A 89 0.52 1.06 13.28
C PHE A 89 -0.52 1.96 13.97
N GLU A 90 -1.59 1.38 14.51
CA GLU A 90 -2.75 2.16 14.99
C GLU A 90 -2.42 3.21 16.05
N ALA A 91 -1.42 2.96 16.89
CA ALA A 91 -0.95 3.94 17.87
C ALA A 91 -0.29 5.16 17.20
N THR A 92 0.50 4.95 16.14
CA THR A 92 1.14 6.04 15.40
C THR A 92 0.17 6.79 14.50
N LYS A 93 -0.91 6.14 14.03
CA LYS A 93 -2.01 6.82 13.32
C LYS A 93 -2.78 7.83 14.19
N LYS A 94 -2.65 7.75 15.53
CA LYS A 94 -3.32 8.65 16.48
C LYS A 94 -2.49 9.89 16.84
N LEU A 95 -1.22 9.95 16.44
CA LEU A 95 -0.36 11.14 16.58
C LEU A 95 -0.90 12.27 15.72
N SER A 96 -0.94 13.51 16.23
CA SER A 96 -1.58 14.66 15.57
C SER A 96 -1.10 14.84 14.12
N GLY A 97 0.22 14.88 13.89
CA GLY A 97 0.78 15.08 12.54
C GLY A 97 0.55 13.91 11.56
N VAL A 98 0.48 12.67 12.05
CA VAL A 98 0.22 11.49 11.21
C VAL A 98 -1.28 11.34 10.96
N ARG A 99 -2.10 11.64 11.96
CA ARG A 99 -3.57 11.61 11.89
C ARG A 99 -4.08 12.59 10.83
N ASP A 100 -3.53 13.79 10.77
CA ASP A 100 -3.90 14.81 9.78
C ASP A 100 -3.62 14.36 8.34
N LEU A 101 -2.57 13.56 8.12
CA LEU A 101 -2.27 12.98 6.81
C LEU A 101 -3.29 11.91 6.42
N PHE A 102 -3.71 11.06 7.36
CA PHE A 102 -4.73 10.04 7.11
C PHE A 102 -6.13 10.64 6.92
N GLU A 103 -6.45 11.70 7.66
CA GLU A 103 -7.75 12.37 7.56
C GLU A 103 -7.88 13.20 6.29
N LYS A 104 -6.78 13.76 5.77
CA LYS A 104 -6.75 14.37 4.43
C LYS A 104 -6.95 13.32 3.33
N LEU A 105 -6.33 12.14 3.47
CA LEU A 105 -6.47 11.05 2.51
C LEU A 105 -7.88 10.44 2.52
N SER A 106 -8.55 10.30 3.68
CA SER A 106 -9.92 9.79 3.71
C SER A 106 -10.92 10.74 3.06
N LYS A 107 -10.61 12.05 3.05
CA LYS A 107 -11.37 13.09 2.34
C LYS A 107 -11.07 13.09 0.84
N LEU A 108 -9.87 12.67 0.43
CA LEU A 108 -9.49 12.55 -0.97
C LEU A 108 -9.90 11.17 -1.53
N GLN A 109 -11.01 11.18 -2.26
CA GLN A 109 -11.43 10.17 -3.24
C GLN A 109 -12.18 8.94 -2.70
N LYS A 110 -13.49 9.12 -2.50
CA LYS A 110 -14.43 8.06 -2.87
C LYS A 110 -14.38 7.93 -4.38
N ARG A 111 -13.93 6.78 -4.91
CA ARG A 111 -14.10 6.48 -6.34
C ARG A 111 -15.60 6.49 -6.63
N ARG A 112 -16.01 7.12 -7.74
CA ARG A 112 -17.40 7.01 -8.21
C ARG A 112 -17.75 5.53 -8.26
N THR A 113 -18.83 5.16 -7.58
CA THR A 113 -19.32 3.79 -7.67
C THR A 113 -19.91 3.58 -9.06
N ILE A 114 -19.99 2.32 -9.49
CA ILE A 114 -20.66 1.98 -10.75
C ILE A 114 -22.08 2.55 -10.79
N TYR A 115 -22.77 2.56 -9.64
CA TYR A 115 -24.10 3.16 -9.49
C TYR A 115 -24.09 4.69 -9.72
N ASP A 116 -23.10 5.41 -9.20
CA ASP A 116 -22.97 6.86 -9.43
C ASP A 116 -22.74 7.18 -10.91
N ILE A 117 -22.04 6.29 -11.62
CA ILE A 117 -21.83 6.40 -13.06
C ILE A 117 -23.15 6.14 -13.80
N TYR A 118 -23.85 5.05 -13.50
CA TYR A 118 -25.17 4.75 -14.10
C TYR A 118 -26.20 5.84 -13.86
N LYS A 119 -26.19 6.47 -12.69
CA LYS A 119 -27.08 7.58 -12.37
C LYS A 119 -26.77 8.85 -13.19
N SER A 120 -25.52 9.01 -13.64
CA SER A 120 -25.10 10.11 -14.51
C SER A 120 -25.27 9.81 -16.01
N ILE A 121 -25.61 8.57 -16.38
CA ILE A 121 -25.98 8.21 -17.75
C ILE A 121 -27.45 8.58 -17.94
N ASP A 122 -27.69 9.70 -18.61
CA ASP A 122 -29.02 10.20 -18.93
C ASP A 122 -29.37 9.97 -20.41
N ALA A 123 -30.55 10.41 -20.84
CA ALA A 123 -30.98 10.30 -22.23
C ALA A 123 -30.03 11.02 -23.22
N SER A 124 -29.28 12.03 -22.76
CA SER A 124 -28.28 12.73 -23.56
C SER A 124 -27.11 11.83 -23.95
N TYR A 125 -26.72 10.88 -23.09
CA TYR A 125 -25.68 9.90 -23.41
C TYR A 125 -26.04 9.03 -24.61
N TYR A 126 -27.33 8.75 -24.81
CA TYR A 126 -27.84 7.97 -25.94
C TYR A 126 -28.24 8.84 -27.14
N GLY A 127 -27.99 10.16 -27.09
CA GLY A 127 -28.27 11.07 -28.20
C GLY A 127 -29.76 11.38 -28.44
N TYR A 128 -30.65 10.96 -27.54
CA TYR A 128 -32.10 11.22 -27.68
C TYR A 128 -32.49 12.70 -27.63
N LYS A 129 -31.55 13.59 -27.27
CA LYS A 129 -31.77 15.05 -27.26
C LYS A 129 -31.09 15.77 -28.45
N ASP A 130 -30.31 15.07 -29.25
CA ASP A 130 -29.52 15.68 -30.33
C ASP A 130 -30.43 16.15 -31.49
N GLU A 131 -31.61 15.55 -31.64
CA GLU A 131 -32.64 15.97 -32.61
C GLU A 131 -33.30 17.32 -32.24
N GLU A 132 -33.36 17.66 -30.94
CA GLU A 132 -34.03 18.87 -30.45
C GLU A 132 -33.13 20.12 -30.49
N ASP A 133 -31.80 19.96 -30.46
CA ASP A 133 -30.84 21.07 -30.45
C ASP A 133 -30.74 21.82 -31.79
N GLY A 134 -31.35 21.29 -32.86
CA GLY A 134 -31.46 21.94 -34.18
C GLY A 134 -30.13 22.12 -34.92
N VAL A 135 -29.03 21.64 -34.35
CA VAL A 135 -27.70 21.62 -34.99
C VAL A 135 -27.71 20.71 -36.20
N LEU A 136 -28.39 19.55 -36.10
CA LEU A 136 -28.51 18.58 -37.18
C LEU A 136 -29.18 19.19 -38.42
N ALA A 137 -30.32 19.87 -38.22
CA ALA A 137 -31.06 20.55 -39.29
C ALA A 137 -30.23 21.63 -40.02
N ARG A 138 -29.33 22.33 -39.31
CA ARG A 138 -28.44 23.35 -39.92
C ARG A 138 -27.36 22.73 -40.81
N VAL A 139 -26.96 21.49 -40.54
CA VAL A 139 -25.92 20.79 -41.29
C VAL A 139 -26.51 19.99 -42.44
N GLU A 140 -27.65 19.33 -42.22
CA GLU A 140 -28.31 18.49 -43.21
C GLU A 140 -28.96 19.31 -44.33
N GLY A 141 -29.68 20.39 -44.02
CA GLY A 141 -30.37 21.24 -45.02
C GLY A 141 -29.48 21.68 -46.22
N PRO A 142 -28.34 22.36 -46.00
CA PRO A 142 -27.48 22.78 -47.10
C PRO A 142 -26.81 21.61 -47.82
N THR A 143 -26.69 20.44 -47.16
CA THR A 143 -26.12 19.22 -47.76
C THR A 143 -27.16 18.53 -48.64
N GLU A 144 -28.41 18.45 -48.19
CA GLU A 144 -29.54 17.95 -48.97
C GLU A 144 -29.82 18.80 -50.20
N GLU A 145 -29.76 20.12 -50.08
CA GLU A 145 -29.91 21.05 -51.21
C GLU A 145 -28.82 20.83 -52.27
N LYS A 146 -27.56 20.63 -51.84
CA LYS A 146 -26.45 20.30 -52.75
C LYS A 146 -26.66 18.95 -53.43
N MET A 147 -27.00 17.91 -52.67
CA MET A 147 -27.26 16.57 -53.21
C MET A 147 -28.44 16.55 -54.19
N ARG A 148 -29.47 17.36 -53.94
CA ARG A 148 -30.62 17.51 -54.85
C ARG A 148 -30.22 18.24 -56.13
N ALA A 149 -29.46 19.33 -56.02
CA ALA A 149 -28.96 20.07 -57.18
C ALA A 149 -28.04 19.19 -58.06
N GLU A 150 -27.15 18.40 -57.45
CA GLU A 150 -26.28 17.44 -58.15
C GLU A 150 -27.05 16.28 -58.80
N ALA A 151 -28.27 15.96 -58.34
CA ALA A 151 -29.12 14.92 -58.92
C ALA A 151 -30.06 15.44 -60.02
N GLU A 152 -30.34 16.75 -60.03
CA GLU A 152 -31.14 17.45 -61.05
C GLU A 152 -30.29 17.89 -62.25
N GLU A 153 -28.97 18.05 -62.07
CA GLU A 153 -27.96 18.26 -63.11
C GLU A 153 -27.60 16.95 -63.85
#